data_AF-A0A8T3LQT6-F1
#
_entry.id   AF-A0A8T3LQT6-F1
#
_cell.length_a   1.000
_cell.length_b   1.000
_cell.length_c   1.000
_cell.angle_alpha   90.00
_cell.angle_beta   90.00
_cell.angle_gamma   90.00
#
_symmetry.space_group_name_H-M   'P 1'
#
loop_
_entity.id
_entity.type
_entity.pdbx_description
1 polymer ?
#
loop_
_entity_poly.entity_id
_entity_poly.type
_entity_poly.pdbx_seq_one_letter_code
_entity_poly.pdbx_strand_id
1 'polypeptide(L)'
;MDRSTDLAVDFTLAPAALRFAVEVRLRRSGQRWVAVVQIDGRTQTGIGTTARAALTAALDSLGQLAVTVLMADPALLEPSVAIAEMATG
;
A
#
# COMPACT_ATOMS: atom_id res chain seq x y z
N MET A 1 -9.79 -17.91 19.15
CA MET A 1 -9.94 -16.88 18.11
C MET A 1 -8.80 -15.91 18.33
N ASP A 2 -7.66 -16.23 17.71
CA ASP A 2 -6.40 -15.51 17.92
C ASP A 2 -6.58 -14.08 17.39
N ARG A 3 -6.56 -13.09 18.29
CA ARG A 3 -6.35 -11.69 17.90
C ARG A 3 -4.87 -11.57 17.58
N SER A 4 -4.42 -12.18 16.50
CA SER A 4 -3.13 -11.86 15.93
C SER A 4 -3.17 -10.36 15.67
N THR A 5 -2.33 -9.60 16.35
CA THR A 5 -2.20 -8.15 16.17
C THR A 5 -1.96 -7.91 14.68
N ASP A 6 -3.01 -7.52 13.97
CA ASP A 6 -2.99 -7.23 12.54
C ASP A 6 -2.19 -5.94 12.37
N LEU A 7 -0.87 -6.08 12.33
CA LEU A 7 0.04 -4.95 12.15
C LEU A 7 -0.29 -4.30 10.81
N ALA A 8 -0.51 -2.99 10.85
CA ALA A 8 -0.83 -2.18 9.70
C ALA A 8 0.11 -0.98 9.66
N VAL A 9 0.52 -0.59 8.45
CA VAL A 9 1.28 0.62 8.17
C VAL A 9 0.36 1.54 7.38
N ASP A 10 0.11 2.72 7.93
CA ASP A 10 -0.64 3.78 7.28
C ASP A 10 0.36 4.82 6.74
N PHE A 11 0.20 5.21 5.48
CA PHE A 11 1.04 6.23 4.84
C PHE A 11 0.29 6.93 3.70
N THR A 12 0.84 8.03 3.22
CA THR A 12 0.27 8.79 2.09
C THR A 12 1.29 8.93 0.98
N LEU A 13 0.86 8.69 -0.26
CA LEU A 13 1.64 8.94 -1.46
C LEU A 13 1.09 10.19 -2.14
N ALA A 14 1.95 11.18 -2.39
CA ALA A 14 1.55 12.44 -3.00
C ALA A 14 2.67 12.93 -3.92
N PRO A 15 3.02 12.15 -4.96
CA PRO A 15 4.12 12.51 -5.84
C PRO A 15 3.77 13.79 -6.58
N ALA A 16 4.71 14.74 -6.66
CA ALA A 16 4.48 16.06 -7.27
C ALA A 16 4.02 16.01 -8.75
N ALA A 17 4.27 14.89 -9.44
CA ALA A 17 3.82 14.64 -10.80
C ALA A 17 2.31 14.29 -10.91
N LEU A 18 1.67 13.91 -9.80
CA LEU A 18 0.22 13.67 -9.72
C LEU A 18 -0.47 14.81 -8.99
N ARG A 19 -1.71 15.10 -9.37
CA ARG A 19 -2.52 16.18 -8.78
C ARG A 19 -3.43 15.70 -7.64
N PHE A 20 -3.21 14.48 -7.16
CA PHE A 20 -3.99 13.83 -6.11
C PHE A 20 -3.05 13.07 -5.17
N ALA A 21 -3.52 12.87 -3.95
CA ALA A 21 -2.85 12.04 -2.95
C ALA A 21 -3.56 10.69 -2.85
N VAL A 22 -2.81 9.67 -2.43
CA VAL A 22 -3.31 8.33 -2.17
C VAL A 22 -3.00 7.98 -0.73
N GLU A 23 -4.03 7.86 0.09
CA GLU A 23 -3.87 7.31 1.44
C GLU A 23 -3.81 5.79 1.33
N VAL A 24 -2.85 5.17 2.00
CA VAL A 24 -2.60 3.73 1.93
C VAL A 24 -2.57 3.17 3.33
N ARG A 25 -3.39 2.14 3.55
CA ARG A 25 -3.29 1.23 4.69
C ARG A 25 -2.83 -0.12 4.20
N LEU A 26 -1.68 -0.57 4.67
CA LEU A 26 -1.10 -1.85 4.26
C LEU A 26 -0.93 -2.76 5.47
N ARG A 27 -1.47 -3.98 5.39
CA ARG A 27 -1.46 -4.93 6.50
C ARG A 27 -1.13 -6.35 6.04
N ARG A 28 -0.62 -7.15 6.97
CA ARG A 28 -0.36 -8.57 6.75
C ARG A 28 -1.47 -9.41 7.41
N SER A 29 -2.21 -10.14 6.58
CA SER A 29 -3.26 -11.07 6.99
C SER A 29 -2.81 -12.50 6.71
N GLY A 30 -2.17 -13.13 7.70
CA GLY A 30 -1.56 -14.46 7.57
C GLY A 30 -0.45 -14.48 6.52
N GLN A 31 -0.65 -15.22 5.44
CA GLN A 31 0.31 -15.33 4.32
C GLN A 31 0.07 -14.31 3.20
N ARG A 32 -0.94 -13.44 3.33
CA ARG A 32 -1.30 -12.45 2.31
C ARG A 32 -1.12 -11.03 2.84
N TRP A 33 -0.85 -10.14 1.91
CA TRP A 33 -0.85 -8.71 2.14
C TRP A 33 -2.15 -8.11 1.60
N VAL A 34 -2.73 -7.18 2.36
CA VAL A 34 -3.91 -6.42 1.95
C VAL A 34 -3.52 -4.95 1.97
N ALA A 35 -3.68 -4.30 0.83
CA ALA A 35 -3.54 -2.87 0.68
C ALA A 35 -4.93 -2.27 0.47
N VAL A 36 -5.31 -1.33 1.33
CA VAL A 36 -6.51 -0.51 1.15
C VAL A 36 -6.02 0.89 0.80
N VAL A 37 -6.50 1.43 -0.31
CA VAL A 37 -6.13 2.78 -0.76
C VAL A 37 -7.38 3.65 -0.86
N GLN A 38 -7.24 4.93 -0.50
CA GLN A 38 -8.25 5.95 -0.78
C GLN A 38 -7.72 6.89 -1.85
N ILE A 39 -8.50 7.05 -2.92
CA ILE A 39 -8.17 7.93 -4.04
C ILE A 39 -9.44 8.71 -4.40
N ASP A 40 -9.43 10.03 -4.27
CA ASP A 40 -10.57 10.91 -4.58
C ASP A 40 -11.90 10.44 -3.97
N GLY A 41 -11.87 10.01 -2.69
CA GLY A 41 -13.05 9.51 -1.97
C GLY A 41 -13.51 8.11 -2.37
N ARG A 42 -12.76 7.41 -3.23
CA ARG A 42 -13.00 6.01 -3.60
C ARG A 42 -12.02 5.11 -2.88
N THR A 43 -12.55 4.09 -2.22
CA THR A 43 -11.76 3.03 -1.62
C THR A 43 -11.47 1.94 -2.63
N GLN A 44 -10.21 1.52 -2.73
CA GLN A 44 -9.81 0.35 -3.50
C GLN A 44 -9.02 -0.60 -2.62
N THR A 45 -9.09 -1.88 -2.94
CA THR A 45 -8.42 -2.92 -2.15
C THR A 45 -7.69 -3.87 -3.08
N GLY A 46 -6.41 -4.08 -2.78
CA GLY A 46 -5.55 -5.02 -3.47
C GLY A 46 -5.06 -6.09 -2.51
N ILE A 47 -4.93 -7.31 -3.04
CA ILE A 47 -4.43 -8.47 -2.28
C ILE A 47 -3.23 -9.04 -3.02
N GLY A 48 -2.16 -9.32 -2.29
CA GLY A 48 -0.91 -9.82 -2.87
C GLY A 48 -0.23 -10.85 -1.98
N THR A 49 0.71 -11.60 -2.57
CA THR A 49 1.67 -12.42 -1.81
C THR A 49 2.74 -11.57 -1.13
N THR A 50 2.94 -10.34 -1.61
CA THR A 50 3.85 -9.34 -1.04
C THR A 50 3.11 -8.02 -0.85
N ALA A 51 3.63 -7.16 0.04
CA ALA A 51 3.16 -5.80 0.23
C ALA A 51 3.10 -5.02 -1.09
N ARG A 52 4.17 -5.12 -1.88
CA ARG A 52 4.28 -4.50 -3.20
C ARG A 52 3.20 -4.98 -4.16
N ALA A 53 2.97 -6.29 -4.24
CA ALA A 53 1.94 -6.85 -5.12
C ALA A 53 0.54 -6.41 -4.69
N ALA A 54 0.27 -6.37 -3.38
CA ALA A 54 -1.02 -5.89 -2.86
C ALA A 54 -1.26 -4.42 -3.19
N LEU A 55 -0.24 -3.57 -2.99
CA LEU A 55 -0.31 -2.14 -3.33
C LEU A 55 -0.50 -1.91 -4.83
N THR A 56 0.29 -2.59 -5.67
CA THR A 56 0.14 -2.50 -7.13
C THR A 56 -1.27 -2.91 -7.58
N ALA A 57 -1.82 -4.00 -7.04
CA ALA A 57 -3.19 -4.42 -7.34
C ALA A 57 -4.24 -3.39 -6.87
N ALA A 58 -4.02 -2.73 -5.73
CA ALA A 58 -4.94 -1.71 -5.22
C ALA A 58 -4.96 -0.44 -6.09
N LEU A 59 -3.85 -0.14 -6.78
CA LEU A 59 -3.69 1.05 -7.61
C LEU A 59 -3.99 0.81 -9.10
N ASP A 60 -4.28 -0.43 -9.50
CA ASP A 60 -4.41 -0.84 -10.91
C ASP A 60 -5.40 0.03 -11.71
N SER A 61 -6.45 0.52 -11.05
CA SER A 61 -7.47 1.37 -11.66
C SER A 61 -6.97 2.73 -12.18
N LEU A 62 -5.82 3.20 -11.68
CA LEU A 62 -5.23 4.49 -12.06
C LEU A 62 -4.44 4.40 -13.37
N GLY A 63 -4.22 3.19 -13.88
CA GLY A 63 -3.43 2.93 -15.06
C GLY A 63 -1.92 2.92 -14.79
N GLN A 64 -1.19 2.24 -15.68
CA GLN A 64 0.21 1.88 -15.48
C GLN A 64 1.13 3.06 -15.16
N LEU A 65 0.93 4.21 -15.82
CA LEU A 65 1.79 5.39 -15.63
C LEU A 65 1.65 5.97 -14.22
N ALA A 66 0.42 6.12 -13.72
CA ALA A 66 0.17 6.62 -12.37
C ALA A 66 0.75 5.66 -11.32
N VAL A 67 0.58 4.35 -11.52
CA VAL A 67 1.19 3.33 -10.65
C VAL A 67 2.71 3.44 -10.64
N THR A 68 3.35 3.60 -11.81
CA THR A 68 4.82 3.78 -11.87
C THR A 68 5.28 5.01 -11.09
N VAL A 69 4.57 6.14 -11.23
CA VAL A 69 4.90 7.37 -10.50
C VAL A 69 4.72 7.21 -9.00
N LEU A 70 3.61 6.61 -8.56
CA LEU A 70 3.35 6.33 -7.13
C LEU A 70 4.37 5.37 -6.53
N MET A 71 4.74 4.32 -7.27
CA MET A 71 5.74 3.33 -6.83
C MET A 71 7.17 3.89 -6.78
N ALA A 72 7.41 5.07 -7.35
CA ALA A 72 8.68 5.77 -7.31
C ALA A 72 8.68 6.94 -6.30
N ASP A 73 7.58 7.15 -5.57
CA ASP A 73 7.48 8.20 -4.56
C ASP A 73 8.46 7.93 -3.40
N PRO A 74 9.40 8.86 -3.08
CA PRO A 74 10.30 8.72 -1.94
C PRO A 74 9.60 8.53 -0.59
N ALA A 75 8.32 8.94 -0.48
CA ALA A 75 7.50 8.69 0.70
C ALA A 75 7.34 7.20 1.02
N LEU A 76 7.67 6.29 0.08
CA LEU A 76 7.70 4.85 0.32
C LEU A 76 8.88 4.37 1.17
N LEU A 77 9.94 5.16 1.34
CA LEU A 77 11.16 4.72 2.04
C LEU A 77 10.88 4.37 3.51
N GLU A 78 10.24 5.26 4.25
CA GLU A 78 9.91 5.03 5.67
C GLU A 78 8.92 3.85 5.86
N PRO A 79 7.79 3.78 5.14
CA PRO A 79 6.89 2.61 5.19
C PRO A 79 7.57 1.31 4.79
N SER A 80 8.54 1.32 3.87
CA SER A 80 9.20 0.10 3.42
C SER A 80 9.98 -0.61 4.53
N VAL A 81 10.53 0.15 5.49
CA VAL A 81 11.23 -0.41 6.65
C VAL A 81 10.23 -1.10 7.58
N ALA A 82 9.14 -0.42 7.94
CA ALA A 82 8.09 -1.00 8.77
C ALA A 82 7.47 -2.26 8.15
N ILE A 83 7.26 -2.25 6.83
CA ILE A 83 6.77 -3.41 6.07
C ILE A 83 7.79 -4.57 6.12
N ALA A 84 9.09 -4.29 6.04
CA ALA A 84 10.13 -5.32 6.11
C ALA A 84 10.18 -5.97 7.50
N GLU A 85 10.03 -5.18 8.56
CA GLU A 85 9.93 -5.69 9.94
C GLU A 85 8.71 -6.63 10.09
N MET A 86 7.56 -6.24 9.55
CA MET A 86 6.34 -7.06 9.56
C MET A 86 6.44 -8.33 8.70
N ALA A 87 7.28 -8.34 7.67
CA ALA A 87 7.49 -9.52 6.83
C ALA A 87 8.35 -10.60 7.51
N THR A 88 9.14 -10.20 8.51
CA THR A 88 10.09 -11.07 9.23
C THR A 88 9.50 -11.67 10.51
N GLY A 89 8.39 -11.09 11.00
CA GLY A 89 7.62 -11.60 12.14
C GLY A 89 6.69 -12.77 11.83
#